data_AF-A0A9N9GYK3-F1
#
_entry.id   AF-A0A9N9GYK3-F1
#
_cell.length_a   1.000
_cell.length_b   1.000
_cell.length_c   1.000
_cell.angle_alpha   90.00
_cell.angle_beta   90.00
_cell.angle_gamma   90.00
#
_symmetry.space_group_name_H-M   'P 1'
#
loop_
_entity.id
_entity.type
_entity.pdbx_description
1 polymer ?
#
loop_
_entity_poly.entity_id
_entity_poly.type
_entity_poly.pdbx_seq_one_letter_code
_entity_poly.pdbx_strand_id
1 'polypeptide(L)'
;MEDFKKLPQDLQTQENLDRLLEFEQKKLELEKLRLQQAFKSILKNGLPPLGSEFGNLSQSSKNELHAKATIEDSKFRLIDNISFKESASSIWSVYKNKAGCLNYASETTITRFVSLVLEDIIYGIGQEERISLAEEMQFRKQQSGIWIIHSNGLPVGIIEIKKPSAKIMDEELSAGQVYDYLYLLKSFYGIEWQFAIVSTYKQWQFFWLPGTSDDIAKLTRVDEPDLSNINIIKELPGIPVWGGKDATTFKKVNVKQTSRGQVVANQRIHASAIMSSASPELPMAIASMLFKMALSPRHKVKLVDTDRAYIEMTETMWRWVELPSNLQEVYFGPKIQKDAKKFICLAYLRSGAEGLVWLATTEYGTGCVIKLASAIKPLECLLTDNPVDEEMKEEMEGEEQDWKEALDKLRAEAGAWKTLWGIDATVQMVGGQPALIMPYLWMCGKDKLDANKKLRNAAEKALLLMVSKGYKHNDLSPHHVGFYQQAYKSKKTSLHAVFIDLSSIEKVPKDDQETIKEMMERLHLS
;
A
#
# COMPACT_ATOMS: atom_id res chain seq x y z
N MET A 1 -19.13 42.12 -35.18
CA MET A 1 -19.84 43.21 -35.90
C MET A 1 -20.38 42.79 -37.26
N GLU A 2 -19.96 41.65 -37.84
CA GLU A 2 -20.48 41.18 -39.13
C GLU A 2 -21.81 40.42 -39.06
N ASP A 3 -22.23 39.90 -37.90
CA ASP A 3 -23.53 39.21 -37.76
C ASP A 3 -24.74 40.15 -37.57
N PHE A 4 -24.53 41.46 -37.42
CA PHE A 4 -25.62 42.43 -37.21
C PHE A 4 -26.47 42.70 -38.46
N LYS A 5 -25.99 42.34 -39.66
CA LYS A 5 -26.70 42.58 -40.94
C LYS A 5 -27.81 41.58 -41.25
N LYS A 6 -28.07 40.59 -40.39
CA LYS A 6 -29.11 39.56 -40.60
C LYS A 6 -30.35 39.72 -39.71
N LEU A 7 -30.43 40.77 -38.90
CA LEU A 7 -31.61 41.05 -38.07
C LEU A 7 -32.72 41.72 -38.91
N PRO A 8 -33.97 41.25 -38.82
CA PRO A 8 -35.16 41.88 -39.43
C PRO A 8 -35.22 43.40 -39.20
N GLN A 9 -35.65 44.17 -40.21
CA GLN A 9 -35.62 45.66 -40.20
C GLN A 9 -36.41 46.30 -39.04
N ASP A 10 -37.40 45.60 -38.51
CA ASP A 10 -38.24 45.96 -37.35
C ASP A 10 -37.51 45.88 -36.00
N LEU A 11 -36.35 45.22 -35.93
CA LEU A 11 -35.51 45.12 -34.72
C LEU A 11 -34.36 46.14 -34.68
N GLN A 12 -34.25 47.02 -35.69
CA GLN A 12 -33.14 47.99 -35.82
C GLN A 12 -33.37 49.32 -35.10
N THR A 13 -34.48 49.48 -34.37
CA THR A 13 -34.65 50.65 -33.50
C THR A 13 -33.75 50.52 -32.28
N GLN A 14 -33.17 51.64 -31.85
CA GLN A 14 -32.27 51.67 -30.67
C GLN A 14 -32.92 51.06 -29.43
N GLU A 15 -34.23 51.29 -29.25
CA GLU A 15 -35.01 50.74 -28.15
C GLU A 15 -35.11 49.19 -28.19
N ASN A 16 -35.20 48.59 -29.38
CA ASN A 16 -35.24 47.14 -29.52
C ASN A 16 -33.88 46.51 -29.27
N LEU A 17 -32.79 47.17 -29.67
CA LEU A 17 -31.42 46.78 -29.34
C LEU A 17 -31.15 46.81 -27.83
N ASP A 18 -31.56 47.88 -27.15
CA ASP A 18 -31.38 48.03 -25.71
C ASP A 18 -32.15 46.94 -24.94
N ARG A 19 -33.39 46.61 -25.35
CA ARG A 19 -34.17 45.50 -24.78
C ARG A 19 -33.52 44.13 -25.01
N LEU A 20 -32.90 43.91 -26.16
CA LEU A 20 -32.23 42.65 -26.49
C LEU A 20 -30.95 42.48 -25.66
N LEU A 21 -30.22 43.58 -25.45
CA LEU A 21 -29.04 43.61 -24.59
C LEU A 21 -29.40 43.37 -23.12
N GLU A 22 -30.49 43.98 -22.63
CA GLU A 22 -31.02 43.76 -21.28
C GLU A 22 -31.52 42.31 -21.09
N PHE A 23 -32.12 41.72 -22.13
CA PHE A 23 -32.53 40.32 -22.12
C PHE A 23 -31.35 39.34 -22.06
N GLU A 24 -30.32 39.55 -22.89
CA GLU A 24 -29.09 38.73 -22.84
C GLU A 24 -28.34 38.90 -21.51
N GLN A 25 -28.31 40.12 -20.94
CA GLN A 25 -27.75 40.35 -19.60
C GLN A 25 -28.54 39.60 -18.52
N LYS A 26 -29.88 39.67 -18.54
CA LYS A 26 -30.75 38.91 -17.61
C LYS A 26 -30.59 37.40 -17.78
N LYS A 27 -30.44 36.91 -19.02
CA LYS A 27 -30.21 35.49 -19.32
C LYS A 27 -28.85 35.03 -18.78
N LEU A 28 -27.79 35.82 -18.97
CA LEU A 28 -26.46 35.55 -18.42
C LEU A 28 -26.46 35.61 -16.89
N GLU A 29 -27.18 36.56 -16.28
CA GLU A 29 -27.37 36.59 -14.82
C GLU A 29 -28.14 35.38 -14.31
N LEU A 30 -29.20 34.96 -15.00
CA LEU A 30 -29.97 33.77 -14.64
C LEU A 30 -29.15 32.48 -14.78
N GLU A 31 -28.28 32.42 -15.79
CA GLU A 31 -27.35 31.32 -16.01
C GLU A 31 -26.24 31.31 -14.97
N LYS A 32 -25.70 32.47 -14.59
CA LYS A 32 -24.78 32.62 -13.45
C LYS A 32 -25.45 32.22 -12.13
N LEU A 33 -26.70 32.62 -11.89
CA LEU A 33 -27.48 32.23 -10.71
C LEU A 33 -27.76 30.73 -10.70
N ARG A 34 -28.07 30.13 -11.86
CA ARG A 34 -28.22 28.67 -11.99
C ARG A 34 -26.91 27.93 -11.75
N LEU A 35 -25.78 28.44 -12.24
CA LEU A 35 -24.46 27.86 -12.02
C LEU A 35 -24.03 28.00 -10.55
N GLN A 36 -24.29 29.15 -9.93
CA GLN A 36 -24.06 29.38 -8.49
C GLN A 36 -24.99 28.52 -7.61
N GLN A 37 -26.24 28.31 -8.00
CA GLN A 37 -27.18 27.40 -7.32
C GLN A 37 -26.88 25.92 -7.59
N ALA A 38 -26.19 25.59 -8.68
CA ALA A 38 -25.78 24.23 -9.03
C ALA A 38 -24.45 23.81 -8.38
N PHE A 39 -23.65 24.77 -7.92
CA PHE A 39 -22.36 24.54 -7.31
C PHE A 39 -22.53 24.23 -5.83
N LYS A 40 -22.43 22.96 -5.46
CA LYS A 40 -22.32 22.55 -4.05
C LYS A 40 -20.87 22.27 -3.71
N SER A 41 -20.42 22.84 -2.61
CA SER A 41 -19.11 22.59 -2.02
C SER A 41 -19.29 21.78 -0.74
N ILE A 42 -18.42 20.80 -0.48
CA ILE A 42 -18.44 20.03 0.76
C ILE A 42 -18.35 20.95 1.99
N LEU A 43 -17.67 22.09 1.88
CA LEU A 43 -17.42 23.00 3.00
C LEU A 43 -18.66 23.77 3.43
N LYS A 44 -19.45 24.21 2.45
CA LYS A 44 -20.69 24.95 2.70
C LYS A 44 -21.87 24.04 2.93
N ASN A 45 -21.90 22.89 2.26
CA ASN A 45 -23.07 22.03 2.18
C ASN A 45 -22.93 20.74 3.00
N GLY A 46 -21.76 20.45 3.57
CA GLY A 46 -21.46 19.16 4.18
C GLY A 46 -21.40 18.04 3.14
N LEU A 47 -21.46 16.80 3.60
CA LEU A 47 -21.54 15.63 2.72
C LEU A 47 -23.00 15.40 2.29
N PRO A 48 -23.25 14.95 1.05
CA PRO A 48 -24.58 14.48 0.68
C PRO A 48 -24.99 13.26 1.52
N PRO A 49 -26.29 13.06 1.79
CA PRO A 49 -26.74 11.92 2.58
C PRO A 49 -26.53 10.59 1.85
N LEU A 50 -26.11 9.56 2.60
CA LEU A 50 -26.06 8.20 2.08
C LEU A 50 -27.49 7.64 1.92
N GLY A 51 -27.74 6.98 0.79
CA GLY A 51 -29.00 6.33 0.50
C GLY A 51 -29.20 5.01 1.23
N SER A 52 -30.15 4.23 0.74
CA SER A 52 -30.42 2.88 1.23
C SER A 52 -29.46 1.87 0.65
N GLU A 53 -29.29 0.77 1.38
CA GLU A 53 -28.69 -0.43 0.83
C GLU A 53 -29.61 -1.04 -0.25
N PHE A 54 -29.04 -1.52 -1.35
CA PHE A 54 -29.78 -2.22 -2.39
C PHE A 54 -28.99 -3.44 -2.88
N GLY A 55 -29.68 -4.52 -3.24
CA GLY A 55 -29.05 -5.78 -3.63
C GLY A 55 -28.78 -6.71 -2.44
N ASN A 56 -28.00 -7.77 -2.67
CA ASN A 56 -27.71 -8.80 -1.67
C ASN A 56 -27.05 -8.20 -0.42
N LEU A 57 -27.55 -8.62 0.74
CA LEU A 57 -27.13 -8.21 2.09
C LEU A 57 -25.74 -8.78 2.45
N SER A 58 -24.72 -8.49 1.64
CA SER A 58 -23.34 -8.83 1.96
C SER A 58 -22.98 -8.24 3.32
N GLN A 59 -22.47 -9.06 4.23
CA GLN A 59 -22.06 -8.56 5.54
C GLN A 59 -20.81 -7.70 5.41
N SER A 60 -20.58 -6.81 6.38
CA SER A 60 -19.29 -6.10 6.49
C SER A 60 -18.18 -7.13 6.64
N SER A 61 -17.04 -6.89 5.98
CA SER A 61 -15.88 -7.76 6.13
C SER A 61 -15.41 -7.78 7.59
N LYS A 62 -15.52 -8.93 8.25
CA LYS A 62 -14.95 -9.17 9.58
C LYS A 62 -13.63 -9.89 9.40
N ASN A 63 -12.53 -9.23 9.79
CA ASN A 63 -11.22 -9.83 9.69
C ASN A 63 -10.79 -10.37 11.06
N GLU A 64 -11.11 -11.65 11.32
CA GLU A 64 -10.81 -12.33 12.58
C GLU A 64 -9.30 -12.64 12.77
N LEU A 65 -8.47 -12.33 11.76
CA LEU A 65 -7.02 -12.54 11.82
C LEU A 65 -6.30 -11.49 12.67
N HIS A 66 -6.94 -10.34 12.91
CA HIS A 66 -6.39 -9.27 13.72
C HIS A 66 -6.71 -9.50 15.19
N ALA A 67 -5.71 -9.31 16.04
CA ALA A 67 -5.94 -9.31 17.47
C ALA A 67 -6.69 -8.02 17.87
N LYS A 68 -7.58 -8.14 18.84
CA LYS A 68 -8.45 -7.04 19.30
C LYS A 68 -7.63 -5.92 19.94
N ALA A 69 -7.92 -4.67 19.57
CA ALA A 69 -7.38 -3.52 20.27
C ALA A 69 -8.42 -2.86 21.17
N THR A 70 -8.00 -2.47 22.37
CA THR A 70 -8.80 -1.65 23.28
C THR A 70 -8.84 -0.21 22.78
N ILE A 71 -10.04 0.29 22.55
CA ILE A 71 -10.29 1.68 22.17
C ILE A 71 -10.30 2.55 23.44
N GLU A 72 -9.49 3.60 23.47
CA GLU A 72 -9.52 4.62 24.52
C GLU A 72 -10.02 5.94 23.93
N ASP A 73 -11.15 6.43 24.45
CA ASP A 73 -11.71 7.70 23.99
C ASP A 73 -10.76 8.87 24.30
N SER A 74 -10.48 9.67 23.28
CA SER A 74 -9.57 10.81 23.39
C SER A 74 -10.02 11.97 22.52
N LYS A 75 -9.43 13.15 22.77
CA LYS A 75 -9.88 14.40 22.16
C LYS A 75 -9.03 14.78 20.95
N PHE A 76 -9.62 14.67 19.77
CA PHE A 76 -9.08 15.26 18.56
C PHE A 76 -9.48 16.74 18.45
N ARG A 77 -8.52 17.62 18.15
CA ARG A 77 -8.73 19.05 17.95
C ARG A 77 -8.57 19.42 16.48
N LEU A 78 -9.48 20.27 16.00
CA LEU A 78 -9.48 20.81 14.64
C LEU A 78 -8.39 21.87 14.50
N ILE A 79 -7.77 21.92 13.32
CA ILE A 79 -6.83 22.97 12.95
C ILE A 79 -7.61 24.21 12.52
N ASP A 80 -7.31 25.36 13.12
CA ASP A 80 -8.05 26.61 12.91
C ASP A 80 -7.57 27.41 11.68
N ASN A 81 -6.35 27.15 11.20
CA ASN A 81 -5.69 27.91 10.14
C ASN A 81 -5.71 27.21 8.76
N ILE A 82 -6.57 26.20 8.55
CA ILE A 82 -6.73 25.59 7.23
C ILE A 82 -7.56 26.51 6.34
N SER A 83 -6.91 27.09 5.32
CA SER A 83 -7.59 27.81 4.26
C SER A 83 -8.18 26.82 3.27
N PHE A 84 -9.45 27.00 2.95
CA PHE A 84 -10.09 26.22 1.90
C PHE A 84 -10.37 27.07 0.67
N LYS A 85 -10.07 26.50 -0.49
CA LYS A 85 -10.54 26.97 -1.78
C LYS A 85 -11.93 26.42 -2.01
N GLU A 86 -12.86 27.31 -2.36
CA GLU A 86 -14.20 26.89 -2.71
C GLU A 86 -14.19 26.20 -4.09
N SER A 87 -14.55 24.92 -4.11
CA SER A 87 -14.52 24.08 -5.30
C SER A 87 -15.82 23.29 -5.48
N ALA A 88 -16.09 22.90 -6.72
CA ALA A 88 -17.22 22.03 -7.04
C ALA A 88 -16.93 20.67 -6.44
N SER A 89 -17.89 20.12 -5.71
CA SER A 89 -17.74 18.79 -5.14
C SER A 89 -18.13 17.70 -6.14
N SER A 90 -17.20 16.78 -6.35
CA SER A 90 -17.39 15.57 -7.14
C SER A 90 -18.45 14.66 -6.52
N ILE A 91 -18.45 14.50 -5.18
CA ILE A 91 -19.47 13.67 -4.52
C ILE A 91 -20.88 14.27 -4.64
N TRP A 92 -21.03 15.59 -4.56
CA TRP A 92 -22.30 16.26 -4.81
C TRP A 92 -22.76 16.16 -6.26
N SER A 93 -21.82 16.15 -7.22
CA SER A 93 -22.12 15.90 -8.63
C SER A 93 -22.64 14.48 -8.83
N VAL A 94 -22.01 13.47 -8.21
CA VAL A 94 -22.50 12.09 -8.23
C VAL A 94 -23.89 11.97 -7.61
N TYR A 95 -24.12 12.64 -6.46
CA TYR A 95 -25.43 12.66 -5.80
C TYR A 95 -26.53 13.22 -6.70
N LYS A 96 -26.27 14.36 -7.37
CA LYS A 96 -27.21 14.97 -8.31
C LYS A 96 -27.50 14.05 -9.51
N ASN A 97 -26.46 13.43 -10.07
CA ASN A 97 -26.59 12.52 -11.20
C ASN A 97 -27.34 11.23 -10.83
N LYS A 98 -27.29 10.82 -9.56
CA LYS A 98 -28.08 9.70 -9.03
C LYS A 98 -29.45 10.13 -8.46
N ALA A 99 -30.05 11.17 -9.04
CA ALA A 99 -31.38 11.68 -8.66
C ALA A 99 -31.52 12.00 -7.15
N GLY A 100 -30.43 12.44 -6.50
CA GLY A 100 -30.43 12.78 -5.09
C GLY A 100 -30.35 11.57 -4.15
N CYS A 101 -29.72 10.47 -4.58
CA CYS A 101 -29.53 9.31 -3.73
C CYS A 101 -28.16 8.62 -3.92
N LEU A 102 -27.40 8.45 -2.83
CA LEU A 102 -26.19 7.62 -2.81
C LEU A 102 -26.49 6.21 -2.29
N ASN A 103 -27.29 5.46 -3.04
CA ASN A 103 -27.52 4.04 -2.73
C ASN A 103 -26.22 3.23 -2.85
N TYR A 104 -26.07 2.20 -2.01
CA TYR A 104 -24.90 1.32 -1.99
C TYR A 104 -25.29 -0.16 -1.94
N ALA A 105 -24.46 -1.03 -2.50
CA ALA A 105 -24.66 -2.48 -2.46
C ALA A 105 -23.53 -3.20 -1.68
N SER A 106 -22.32 -2.67 -1.77
CA SER A 106 -21.09 -3.29 -1.25
C SER A 106 -20.16 -2.27 -0.61
N GLU A 107 -19.16 -2.76 0.12
CA GLU A 107 -18.05 -1.97 0.66
C GLU A 107 -17.32 -1.21 -0.46
N THR A 108 -17.12 -1.81 -1.64
CA THR A 108 -16.55 -1.14 -2.82
C THR A 108 -17.32 0.12 -3.22
N THR A 109 -18.65 0.11 -3.12
CA THR A 109 -19.46 1.29 -3.45
C THR A 109 -19.25 2.40 -2.41
N ILE A 110 -19.14 2.03 -1.14
CA ILE A 110 -18.82 2.96 -0.05
C ILE A 110 -17.41 3.52 -0.23
N THR A 111 -16.43 2.68 -0.57
CA THR A 111 -15.06 3.07 -0.87
C THR A 111 -15.00 4.17 -1.93
N ARG A 112 -15.75 4.00 -3.03
CA ARG A 112 -15.84 5.03 -4.07
C ARG A 112 -16.46 6.34 -3.56
N PHE A 113 -17.43 6.31 -2.66
CA PHE A 113 -18.01 7.55 -2.13
C PHE A 113 -17.06 8.24 -1.14
N VAL A 114 -16.38 7.48 -0.30
CA VAL A 114 -15.37 7.98 0.64
C VAL A 114 -14.17 8.57 -0.12
N SER A 115 -13.72 7.94 -1.19
CA SER A 115 -12.60 8.44 -2.00
C SER A 115 -12.91 9.82 -2.59
N LEU A 116 -14.10 9.99 -3.17
CA LEU A 116 -14.53 11.28 -3.73
C LEU A 116 -14.60 12.39 -2.67
N VAL A 117 -15.05 12.05 -1.44
CA VAL A 117 -15.04 13.02 -0.32
C VAL A 117 -13.62 13.45 0.01
N LEU A 118 -12.69 12.50 0.08
CA LEU A 118 -11.29 12.78 0.41
C LEU A 118 -10.61 13.59 -0.69
N GLU A 119 -10.80 13.24 -1.96
CA GLU A 119 -10.28 13.98 -3.11
C GLU A 119 -10.81 15.42 -3.14
N ASP A 120 -12.12 15.61 -2.94
CA ASP A 120 -12.74 16.95 -2.86
C ASP A 120 -12.12 17.77 -1.71
N ILE A 121 -11.83 17.16 -0.56
CA ILE A 121 -11.21 17.82 0.59
C ILE A 121 -9.74 18.14 0.33
N ILE A 122 -8.97 17.20 -0.22
CA ILE A 122 -7.55 17.37 -0.58
C ILE A 122 -7.40 18.54 -1.57
N TYR A 123 -8.25 18.58 -2.59
CA TYR A 123 -8.30 19.70 -3.54
C TYR A 123 -8.74 20.99 -2.85
N GLY A 124 -9.75 20.91 -1.97
CA GLY A 124 -10.23 22.05 -1.18
C GLY A 124 -9.15 22.70 -0.33
N ILE A 125 -8.22 21.92 0.24
CA ILE A 125 -7.09 22.45 1.01
C ILE A 125 -5.84 22.77 0.16
N GLY A 126 -5.92 22.58 -1.17
CA GLY A 126 -4.83 22.86 -2.09
C GLY A 126 -3.62 21.93 -1.95
N GLN A 127 -3.82 20.67 -1.55
CA GLN A 127 -2.76 19.69 -1.31
C GLN A 127 -2.76 18.57 -2.35
N GLU A 128 -3.40 18.73 -3.50
CA GLU A 128 -3.53 17.72 -4.56
C GLU A 128 -2.20 17.28 -5.20
N GLU A 129 -1.18 18.14 -5.18
CA GLU A 129 0.17 17.78 -5.65
C GLU A 129 0.97 17.02 -4.58
N ARG A 130 0.56 17.14 -3.31
CA ARG A 130 1.28 16.60 -2.17
C ARG A 130 0.66 15.30 -1.68
N ILE A 131 -0.66 15.29 -1.49
CA ILE A 131 -1.41 14.19 -0.90
C ILE A 131 -2.08 13.39 -2.01
N SER A 132 -1.83 12.09 -2.03
CA SER A 132 -2.51 11.16 -2.94
C SER A 132 -3.03 9.94 -2.19
N LEU A 133 -4.07 9.33 -2.75
CA LEU A 133 -4.67 8.11 -2.22
C LEU A 133 -4.20 6.93 -3.07
N ALA A 134 -3.76 5.84 -2.44
CA ALA A 134 -3.38 4.63 -3.15
C ALA A 134 -3.79 3.38 -2.39
N GLU A 135 -4.19 2.35 -3.12
CA GLU A 135 -4.48 1.01 -2.61
C GLU A 135 -3.16 0.23 -2.45
N GLU A 136 -2.28 0.61 -1.50
CA GLU A 136 -0.93 0.03 -1.50
C GLU A 136 -0.25 -0.16 -0.13
N MET A 137 -0.95 -0.75 0.84
CA MET A 137 -0.33 -1.53 1.94
C MET A 137 -1.21 -2.71 2.22
N GLN A 138 -0.64 -3.90 2.24
CA GLN A 138 -1.34 -5.11 2.61
C GLN A 138 -0.40 -5.98 3.43
N PHE A 139 -0.85 -6.44 4.61
CA PHE A 139 -0.17 -7.52 5.34
C PHE A 139 -0.33 -8.86 4.63
N ARG A 140 -1.49 -9.03 3.97
CA ARG A 140 -1.93 -10.11 3.10
C ARG A 140 -2.84 -9.53 2.02
N LYS A 141 -2.89 -10.11 0.82
CA LYS A 141 -3.77 -9.65 -0.26
C LYS A 141 -5.22 -10.06 0.01
N GLN A 142 -5.88 -9.32 0.87
CA GLN A 142 -7.32 -9.40 1.14
C GLN A 142 -7.98 -8.18 0.48
N GLN A 143 -9.09 -8.38 -0.25
CA GLN A 143 -9.81 -7.29 -0.93
C GLN A 143 -10.07 -6.14 0.06
N SER A 144 -9.54 -4.97 -0.26
CA SER A 144 -9.25 -3.93 0.72
C SER A 144 -10.34 -2.87 0.81
N GLY A 145 -10.92 -2.71 2.00
CA GLY A 145 -11.47 -1.44 2.49
C GLY A 145 -10.39 -0.45 2.92
N ILE A 146 -9.09 -0.79 2.78
CA ILE A 146 -7.97 0.02 3.29
C ILE A 146 -7.25 0.77 2.19
N TRP A 147 -7.13 2.09 2.37
CA TRP A 147 -6.39 2.99 1.51
C TRP A 147 -5.21 3.60 2.27
N ILE A 148 -4.07 3.75 1.61
CA ILE A 148 -2.96 4.54 2.13
C ILE A 148 -3.09 5.98 1.64
N ILE A 149 -2.86 6.90 2.57
CA ILE A 149 -2.58 8.29 2.27
C ILE A 149 -1.08 8.46 2.07
N HIS A 150 -0.70 8.88 0.88
CA HIS A 150 0.67 9.24 0.56
C HIS A 150 0.86 10.75 0.66
N SER A 151 2.02 11.19 1.13
CA SER A 151 2.50 12.57 1.01
C SER A 151 3.85 12.55 0.29
N ASN A 152 3.97 13.27 -0.82
CA ASN A 152 5.19 13.30 -1.66
C ASN A 152 5.67 11.89 -2.08
N GLY A 153 4.72 11.01 -2.42
CA GLY A 153 4.98 9.63 -2.85
C GLY A 153 5.35 8.66 -1.72
N LEU A 154 5.14 9.03 -0.45
CA LEU A 154 5.45 8.20 0.71
C LEU A 154 4.24 8.01 1.63
N PRO A 155 4.02 6.83 2.21
CA PRO A 155 2.87 6.58 3.08
C PRO A 155 2.97 7.38 4.38
N VAL A 156 1.87 8.02 4.79
CA VAL A 156 1.79 8.86 6.00
C VAL A 156 0.57 8.57 6.89
N GLY A 157 -0.41 7.84 6.39
CA GLY A 157 -1.63 7.50 7.12
C GLY A 157 -2.43 6.43 6.37
N ILE A 158 -3.46 5.92 7.02
CA ILE A 158 -4.39 4.95 6.41
C ILE A 158 -5.84 5.37 6.58
N ILE A 159 -6.70 4.85 5.70
CA ILE A 159 -8.14 4.95 5.79
C ILE A 159 -8.70 3.54 5.73
N GLU A 160 -9.46 3.12 6.73
CA GLU A 160 -10.24 1.88 6.71
C GLU A 160 -11.70 2.23 6.40
N ILE A 161 -12.26 1.54 5.41
CA ILE A 161 -13.60 1.76 4.90
C ILE A 161 -14.40 0.51 5.18
N LYS A 162 -15.55 0.68 5.84
CA LYS A 162 -16.44 -0.42 6.20
C LYS A 162 -17.82 -0.19 5.61
N LYS A 163 -18.52 -1.28 5.29
CA LYS A 163 -19.95 -1.20 4.98
C LYS A 163 -20.73 -0.73 6.23
N PRO A 164 -21.69 0.20 6.12
CA PRO A 164 -22.54 0.59 7.24
C PRO A 164 -23.24 -0.62 7.87
N SER A 165 -23.00 -0.87 9.14
CA SER A 165 -23.69 -1.89 9.93
C SER A 165 -23.72 -1.49 11.40
N ALA A 166 -24.53 -2.18 12.22
CA ALA A 166 -24.66 -1.83 13.63
C ALA A 166 -23.35 -2.08 14.38
N LYS A 167 -22.89 -1.09 15.15
CA LYS A 167 -21.70 -1.14 16.03
C LYS A 167 -20.33 -1.31 15.34
N ILE A 168 -20.26 -1.30 14.01
CA ILE A 168 -19.00 -1.52 13.27
C ILE A 168 -17.86 -0.56 13.65
N MET A 169 -18.19 0.66 14.07
CA MET A 169 -17.23 1.68 14.51
C MET A 169 -16.65 1.41 15.91
N ASP A 170 -17.37 0.67 16.76
CA ASP A 170 -16.99 0.38 18.15
C ASP A 170 -16.42 -1.04 18.30
N GLU A 171 -16.20 -1.76 17.20
CA GLU A 171 -15.68 -3.14 17.24
C GLU A 171 -14.16 -3.14 17.50
N GLU A 172 -13.75 -3.75 18.63
CA GLU A 172 -12.34 -3.93 18.99
C GLU A 172 -11.52 -4.67 17.92
N LEU A 173 -12.17 -5.51 17.09
CA LEU A 173 -11.52 -6.18 15.96
C LEU A 173 -11.15 -5.19 14.84
N SER A 174 -12.06 -4.28 14.49
CA SER A 174 -11.77 -3.20 13.53
C SER A 174 -10.68 -2.27 14.07
N ALA A 175 -10.72 -1.96 15.37
CA ALA A 175 -9.66 -1.20 16.03
C ALA A 175 -8.30 -1.94 16.01
N GLY A 176 -8.31 -3.26 16.16
CA GLY A 176 -7.14 -4.13 16.02
C GLY A 176 -6.50 -4.05 14.64
N GLN A 177 -7.33 -4.13 13.61
CA GLN A 177 -6.91 -3.96 12.22
C GLN A 177 -6.24 -2.58 12.01
N VAL A 178 -6.90 -1.50 12.45
CA VAL A 178 -6.34 -0.14 12.37
C VAL A 178 -5.01 -0.03 13.14
N TYR A 179 -4.95 -0.58 14.36
CA TYR A 179 -3.74 -0.61 15.18
C TYR A 179 -2.56 -1.22 14.43
N ASP A 180 -2.79 -2.36 13.77
CA ASP A 180 -1.74 -3.06 13.03
C ASP A 180 -1.18 -2.20 11.89
N TYR A 181 -2.05 -1.57 11.08
CA TYR A 181 -1.60 -0.68 9.99
C TYR A 181 -0.84 0.55 10.50
N LEU A 182 -1.27 1.14 11.63
CA LEU A 182 -0.51 2.22 12.26
C LEU A 182 0.86 1.75 12.76
N TYR A 183 0.94 0.53 13.31
CA TYR A 183 2.21 -0.05 13.75
C TYR A 183 3.13 -0.39 12.58
N LEU A 184 2.56 -0.73 11.42
CA LEU A 184 3.30 -0.92 10.18
C LEU A 184 3.90 0.40 9.68
N LEU A 185 3.14 1.50 9.67
CA LEU A 185 3.66 2.83 9.37
C LEU A 185 4.79 3.24 10.32
N LYS A 186 4.60 3.03 11.63
CA LYS A 186 5.62 3.30 12.65
C LYS A 186 6.89 2.47 12.43
N SER A 187 6.75 1.16 12.29
CA SER A 187 7.88 0.22 12.36
C SER A 187 8.61 0.07 11.03
N PHE A 188 7.91 0.14 9.90
CA PHE A 188 8.51 -0.11 8.58
C PHE A 188 8.72 1.16 7.77
N TYR A 189 7.98 2.22 8.06
CA TYR A 189 8.07 3.48 7.34
C TYR A 189 8.61 4.63 8.21
N GLY A 190 8.76 4.42 9.52
CA GLY A 190 9.38 5.39 10.42
C GLY A 190 8.53 6.63 10.64
N ILE A 191 7.22 6.53 10.40
CA ILE A 191 6.26 7.62 10.60
C ILE A 191 6.11 7.90 12.08
N GLU A 192 6.26 9.15 12.50
CA GLU A 192 6.22 9.55 13.91
C GLU A 192 4.82 9.87 14.42
N TRP A 193 3.96 10.48 13.59
CA TRP A 193 2.58 10.75 13.93
C TRP A 193 1.69 9.76 13.19
N GLN A 194 1.22 8.74 13.90
CA GLN A 194 0.46 7.63 13.32
C GLN A 194 -1.02 7.90 13.48
N PHE A 195 -1.67 8.25 12.37
CA PHE A 195 -3.08 8.53 12.33
C PHE A 195 -3.80 7.65 11.31
N ALA A 196 -5.07 7.36 11.59
CA ALA A 196 -5.97 6.66 10.69
C ALA A 196 -7.35 7.32 10.66
N ILE A 197 -8.07 7.11 9.56
CA ILE A 197 -9.48 7.44 9.41
C ILE A 197 -10.25 6.13 9.27
N VAL A 198 -11.32 5.93 10.02
CA VAL A 198 -12.27 4.84 9.77
C VAL A 198 -13.59 5.46 9.31
N SER A 199 -14.18 4.92 8.25
CA SER A 199 -15.40 5.47 7.67
C SER A 199 -16.37 4.40 7.18
N THR A 200 -17.65 4.59 7.49
CA THR A 200 -18.77 3.92 6.80
C THR A 200 -19.47 4.85 5.82
N TYR A 201 -18.85 5.98 5.49
CA TYR A 201 -19.48 7.17 4.91
C TYR A 201 -20.50 7.85 5.83
N LYS A 202 -21.41 7.11 6.47
CA LYS A 202 -22.40 7.63 7.45
C LYS A 202 -21.74 8.09 8.75
N GLN A 203 -20.73 7.36 9.19
CA GLN A 203 -19.98 7.61 10.41
C GLN A 203 -18.50 7.65 10.11
N TRP A 204 -17.80 8.56 10.79
CA TRP A 204 -16.37 8.79 10.65
C TRP A 204 -15.74 8.82 12.04
N GLN A 205 -14.57 8.21 12.18
CA GLN A 205 -13.83 8.24 13.42
C GLN A 205 -12.34 8.31 13.12
N PHE A 206 -11.64 9.03 13.98
CA PHE A 206 -10.22 9.30 13.84
C PHE A 206 -9.46 8.52 14.89
N PHE A 207 -8.43 7.79 14.47
CA PHE A 207 -7.64 6.92 15.34
C PHE A 207 -6.17 7.31 15.34
N TRP A 208 -5.48 7.07 16.46
CA TRP A 208 -4.03 7.23 16.56
C TRP A 208 -3.41 6.36 17.64
N LEU A 209 -2.11 6.08 17.50
CA LEU A 209 -1.36 5.37 18.53
C LEU A 209 -1.03 6.29 19.71
N PRO A 210 -1.10 5.81 20.97
CA PRO A 210 -0.64 6.56 22.13
C PRO A 210 0.83 6.97 22.02
N GLY A 211 1.19 8.12 22.60
CA GLY A 211 2.54 8.70 22.56
C GLY A 211 2.57 10.05 21.86
N THR A 212 3.55 10.31 20.99
CA THR A 212 3.70 11.61 20.31
C THR A 212 2.44 12.06 19.57
N SER A 213 1.69 11.12 18.98
CA SER A 213 0.45 11.43 18.28
C SER A 213 -0.63 12.06 19.19
N ASP A 214 -0.55 11.88 20.51
CA ASP A 214 -1.49 12.50 21.47
C ASP A 214 -1.36 14.00 21.55
N ASP A 215 -0.13 14.49 21.54
CA ASP A 215 0.14 15.92 21.57
C ASP A 215 -0.32 16.55 20.25
N ILE A 216 -0.02 15.87 19.14
CA ILE A 216 -0.42 16.30 17.78
C ILE A 216 -1.94 16.27 17.59
N ALA A 217 -2.63 15.26 18.13
CA ALA A 217 -4.09 15.18 18.09
C ALA A 217 -4.75 16.40 18.75
N LYS A 218 -4.12 16.96 19.79
CA LYS A 218 -4.61 18.12 20.55
C LYS A 218 -4.22 19.47 19.96
N LEU A 219 -3.32 19.51 18.98
CA LEU A 219 -2.94 20.76 18.31
C LEU A 219 -4.11 21.34 17.51
N THR A 220 -4.30 22.65 17.67
CA THR A 220 -5.22 23.47 16.86
C THR A 220 -4.50 24.24 15.77
N ARG A 221 -3.16 24.19 15.74
CA ARG A 221 -2.29 24.78 14.71
C ARG A 221 -1.15 23.84 14.46
N VAL A 222 -0.83 23.65 13.19
CA VAL A 222 0.39 22.98 12.77
C VAL A 222 0.99 23.87 11.69
N ASP A 223 2.15 24.46 11.98
CA ASP A 223 2.86 25.26 10.99
C ASP A 223 3.38 24.32 9.90
N GLU A 224 3.28 24.72 8.63
CA GLU A 224 3.93 23.96 7.57
C GLU A 224 5.44 23.98 7.82
N PRO A 225 6.09 22.81 7.96
CA PRO A 225 7.53 22.77 8.08
C PRO A 225 8.13 23.30 6.78
N ASP A 226 9.23 24.04 6.88
CA ASP A 226 10.00 24.50 5.73
C ASP A 226 10.48 23.30 4.90
N LEU A 227 9.75 23.03 3.82
CA LEU A 227 9.97 21.90 2.93
C LEU A 227 11.34 21.95 2.23
N SER A 228 11.99 23.12 2.19
CA SER A 228 13.34 23.26 1.62
C SER A 228 14.41 22.51 2.42
N ASN A 229 14.13 22.21 3.70
CA ASN A 229 15.06 21.57 4.63
C ASN A 229 14.69 20.14 5.02
N ILE A 230 13.54 19.62 4.58
CA ILE A 230 13.17 18.22 4.84
C ILE A 230 13.90 17.33 3.85
N ASN A 231 14.97 16.69 4.30
CA ASN A 231 15.51 15.51 3.62
C ASN A 231 14.42 14.44 3.63
N ILE A 232 13.65 14.35 2.54
CA ILE A 232 12.65 13.30 2.36
C ILE A 232 13.41 11.96 2.35
N ILE A 233 13.34 11.24 3.46
CA ILE A 233 13.89 9.90 3.57
C ILE A 233 12.97 8.97 2.77
N LYS A 234 13.24 8.88 1.46
CA LYS A 234 12.57 7.95 0.53
C LYS A 234 13.04 6.51 0.71
N GLU A 235 14.04 6.27 1.55
CA GLU A 235 14.68 4.97 1.70
C GLU A 235 13.82 4.02 2.56
N LEU A 236 13.60 2.80 2.06
CA LEU A 236 13.12 1.66 2.83
C LEU A 236 14.07 1.33 4.00
N PRO A 237 13.63 0.55 5.01
CA PRO A 237 14.47 0.17 6.15
C PRO A 237 15.81 -0.35 5.69
N GLY A 238 16.92 0.31 6.05
CA GLY A 238 18.23 0.26 5.39
C GLY A 238 18.61 -1.06 4.71
N ILE A 239 18.03 -1.33 3.53
CA ILE A 239 18.11 -2.62 2.87
C ILE A 239 19.58 -2.86 2.52
N PRO A 240 20.13 -4.08 2.72
CA PRO A 240 21.55 -4.33 2.50
C PRO A 240 21.98 -4.06 1.05
N VAL A 241 22.54 -2.87 0.79
CA VAL A 241 23.19 -2.53 -0.48
C VAL A 241 24.69 -2.84 -0.46
N TRP A 242 25.28 -3.21 -1.58
CA TRP A 242 26.71 -3.48 -1.70
C TRP A 242 27.55 -2.20 -1.53
N GLY A 243 28.49 -2.22 -0.57
CA GLY A 243 29.47 -1.15 -0.37
C GLY A 243 30.75 -1.44 -1.16
N GLY A 244 31.13 -0.54 -2.08
CA GLY A 244 32.14 -0.78 -3.11
C GLY A 244 33.61 -0.91 -2.69
N LYS A 245 33.95 -1.14 -1.41
CA LYS A 245 35.37 -1.26 -0.97
C LYS A 245 35.71 -2.54 -0.19
N ASP A 246 34.86 -3.02 0.73
CA ASP A 246 35.12 -4.25 1.53
C ASP A 246 34.16 -5.39 1.18
N ALA A 247 34.15 -5.67 -0.10
CA ALA A 247 33.19 -6.46 -0.85
C ALA A 247 33.49 -7.98 -0.81
N THR A 248 33.79 -8.56 0.36
CA THR A 248 34.17 -9.99 0.48
C THR A 248 33.30 -10.82 1.43
N THR A 249 32.36 -10.20 2.14
CA THR A 249 31.47 -10.88 3.08
C THR A 249 30.09 -10.27 2.97
N PHE A 250 29.09 -11.05 2.56
CA PHE A 250 27.70 -10.62 2.60
C PHE A 250 27.37 -10.10 4.01
N LYS A 251 26.74 -8.92 4.05
CA LYS A 251 26.49 -8.12 5.27
C LYS A 251 25.89 -8.99 6.37
N LYS A 252 26.72 -9.36 7.33
CA LYS A 252 26.27 -9.62 8.70
C LYS A 252 25.65 -8.32 9.21
N VAL A 253 24.39 -8.37 9.58
CA VAL A 253 23.75 -7.25 10.29
C VAL A 253 23.80 -7.56 11.77
N ASN A 254 24.64 -6.85 12.51
CA ASN A 254 24.78 -7.03 13.94
C ASN A 254 23.54 -6.47 14.66
N VAL A 255 22.98 -7.28 15.55
CA VAL A 255 21.89 -6.89 16.45
C VAL A 255 22.55 -6.26 17.68
N LYS A 256 22.39 -4.94 17.83
CA LYS A 256 22.82 -4.26 19.06
C LYS A 256 21.71 -4.39 20.09
N GLN A 257 21.93 -5.19 21.12
CA GLN A 257 20.98 -5.31 22.23
C GLN A 257 20.88 -3.97 22.99
N THR A 258 19.66 -3.48 23.19
CA THR A 258 19.35 -2.34 24.05
C THR A 258 18.55 -2.83 25.26
N SER A 259 18.71 -2.17 26.41
CA SER A 259 18.05 -2.55 27.67
C SER A 259 16.68 -1.90 27.87
N ARG A 260 16.03 -1.41 26.80
CA ARG A 260 14.73 -0.74 26.92
C ARG A 260 13.60 -1.77 27.01
N GLY A 261 12.54 -1.40 27.72
CA GLY A 261 11.38 -2.27 28.00
C GLY A 261 10.59 -2.65 26.75
N GLN A 262 9.48 -3.36 26.96
CA GLN A 262 8.61 -3.95 25.92
C GLN A 262 8.29 -2.97 24.77
N VAL A 263 8.64 -3.36 23.54
CA VAL A 263 8.42 -2.59 22.31
C VAL A 263 7.05 -2.89 21.70
N VAL A 264 6.50 -4.07 21.99
CA VAL A 264 5.11 -4.41 21.66
C VAL A 264 4.24 -4.04 22.86
N ALA A 265 3.53 -2.92 22.76
CA ALA A 265 2.60 -2.47 23.79
C ALA A 265 1.34 -3.35 23.83
N ASN A 266 0.57 -3.25 24.92
CA ASN A 266 -0.83 -3.66 24.92
C ASN A 266 -1.52 -2.97 23.74
N GLN A 267 -2.30 -3.72 22.96
CA GLN A 267 -3.00 -3.25 21.75
C GLN A 267 -4.04 -2.19 22.13
N ARG A 268 -3.58 -0.96 22.30
CA ARG A 268 -4.38 0.20 22.71
C ARG A 268 -4.28 1.24 21.63
N ILE A 269 -5.42 1.83 21.31
CA ILE A 269 -5.53 2.86 20.29
C ILE A 269 -6.45 3.95 20.78
N HIS A 270 -6.08 5.20 20.55
CA HIS A 270 -6.93 6.33 20.87
C HIS A 270 -7.90 6.58 19.72
N ALA A 271 -9.13 6.95 20.06
CA ALA A 271 -10.14 7.31 19.08
C ALA A 271 -10.82 8.63 19.42
N SER A 272 -11.19 9.39 18.40
CA SER A 272 -12.10 10.52 18.54
C SER A 272 -13.53 10.03 18.82
N ALA A 273 -14.39 10.96 19.22
CA ALA A 273 -15.83 10.76 19.10
C ALA A 273 -16.22 10.43 17.65
N ILE A 274 -17.24 9.59 17.48
CA ILE A 274 -17.81 9.27 16.17
C ILE A 274 -18.54 10.50 15.62
N MET A 275 -18.17 10.91 14.42
CA MET A 275 -18.80 12.02 13.70
C MET A 275 -19.78 11.50 12.65
N SER A 276 -20.98 12.08 12.61
CA SER A 276 -21.95 11.80 11.55
C SER A 276 -21.56 12.51 10.25
N SER A 277 -21.89 11.90 9.11
CA SER A 277 -21.81 12.55 7.78
C SER A 277 -22.60 13.86 7.69
N ALA A 278 -23.63 14.03 8.53
CA ALA A 278 -24.42 15.25 8.61
C ALA A 278 -23.76 16.34 9.47
N SER A 279 -22.63 16.06 10.13
CA SER A 279 -21.93 17.04 10.96
C SER A 279 -21.31 18.13 10.07
N PRO A 280 -21.58 19.42 10.33
CA PRO A 280 -20.96 20.51 9.58
C PRO A 280 -19.44 20.62 9.83
N GLU A 281 -18.94 20.06 10.94
CA GLU A 281 -17.52 20.06 11.29
C GLU A 281 -16.72 18.95 10.59
N LEU A 282 -17.39 17.94 10.02
CA LEU A 282 -16.73 16.77 9.47
C LEU A 282 -15.71 17.09 8.37
N PRO A 283 -15.99 17.97 7.38
CA PRO A 283 -14.99 18.34 6.37
C PRO A 283 -13.72 18.92 6.98
N MET A 284 -13.88 19.79 7.99
CA MET A 284 -12.76 20.40 8.69
C MET A 284 -11.97 19.37 9.52
N ALA A 285 -12.66 18.40 10.11
CA ALA A 285 -12.03 17.31 10.87
C ALA A 285 -11.20 16.39 9.97
N ILE A 286 -11.75 15.99 8.82
CA ILE A 286 -11.02 15.21 7.81
C ILE A 286 -9.80 16.00 7.32
N ALA A 287 -9.97 17.27 6.94
CA ALA A 287 -8.87 18.12 6.51
C ALA A 287 -7.77 18.27 7.58
N SER A 288 -8.17 18.51 8.84
CA SER A 288 -7.24 18.58 9.97
C SER A 288 -6.44 17.29 10.13
N MET A 289 -7.10 16.14 9.93
CA MET A 289 -6.45 14.84 10.01
C MET A 289 -5.45 14.62 8.86
N LEU A 290 -5.88 14.87 7.62
CA LEU A 290 -5.03 14.75 6.43
C LEU A 290 -3.81 15.67 6.52
N PHE A 291 -3.99 16.88 7.03
CA PHE A 291 -2.90 17.83 7.22
C PHE A 291 -1.90 17.32 8.28
N LYS A 292 -2.37 16.82 9.43
CA LYS A 292 -1.51 16.20 10.45
C LYS A 292 -0.75 15.00 9.88
N MET A 293 -1.40 14.13 9.12
CA MET A 293 -0.75 13.00 8.45
C MET A 293 0.34 13.48 7.48
N ALA A 294 0.02 14.42 6.58
CA ALA A 294 0.95 14.92 5.57
C ALA A 294 2.19 15.64 6.15
N LEU A 295 2.08 16.19 7.36
CA LEU A 295 3.16 16.85 8.08
C LEU A 295 3.97 15.92 8.99
N SER A 296 3.57 14.65 9.11
CA SER A 296 4.20 13.68 10.00
C SER A 296 5.69 13.52 9.70
N PRO A 297 6.58 13.73 10.70
CA PRO A 297 8.00 13.46 10.56
C PRO A 297 8.26 12.00 10.23
N ARG A 298 9.33 11.78 9.45
CA ARG A 298 9.77 10.45 9.05
C ARG A 298 11.22 10.21 9.46
N HIS A 299 11.43 9.08 10.12
CA HIS A 299 12.75 8.66 10.61
C HIS A 299 13.31 7.53 9.76
N LYS A 300 14.64 7.48 9.65
CA LYS A 300 15.32 6.35 9.00
C LYS A 300 15.12 5.09 9.83
N VAL A 301 14.47 4.10 9.25
CA VAL A 301 14.29 2.79 9.87
C VAL A 301 15.54 1.93 9.62
N LYS A 302 16.11 1.37 10.69
CA LYS A 302 17.19 0.38 10.56
C LYS A 302 16.59 -0.99 10.25
N LEU A 303 17.27 -1.78 9.42
CA LEU A 303 16.81 -3.13 9.06
C LEU A 303 16.71 -4.05 10.28
N VAL A 304 17.60 -3.88 11.26
CA VAL A 304 17.61 -4.61 12.52
C VAL A 304 17.85 -3.59 13.62
N ASP A 305 16.90 -3.51 14.54
CA ASP A 305 16.80 -2.57 15.63
C ASP A 305 15.99 -3.22 16.75
N THR A 306 16.53 -3.26 17.97
CA THR A 306 15.88 -3.86 19.13
C THR A 306 14.83 -2.96 19.75
N ASP A 307 14.82 -1.66 19.41
CA ASP A 307 13.79 -0.71 19.85
C ASP A 307 12.58 -0.68 18.87
N ARG A 308 12.50 -1.65 17.95
CA ARG A 308 11.46 -1.76 16.92
C ARG A 308 10.70 -3.09 17.04
N ALA A 309 9.40 -3.06 16.75
CA ALA A 309 8.60 -4.27 16.59
C ALA A 309 8.63 -4.78 15.14
N TYR A 310 8.50 -6.10 15.00
CA TYR A 310 8.55 -6.83 13.74
C TYR A 310 7.31 -7.69 13.59
N ILE A 311 7.05 -8.10 12.36
CA ILE A 311 6.01 -9.08 12.07
C ILE A 311 6.66 -10.46 12.06
N GLU A 312 6.28 -11.32 13.01
CA GLU A 312 6.56 -12.75 12.94
C GLU A 312 5.44 -13.45 12.16
N MET A 313 5.80 -14.30 11.22
CA MET A 313 4.89 -15.18 10.50
C MET A 313 5.25 -16.63 10.78
N THR A 314 4.26 -17.41 11.19
CA THR A 314 4.33 -18.87 11.28
C THR A 314 3.64 -19.49 10.07
N GLU A 315 3.36 -20.79 10.08
CA GLU A 315 2.60 -21.43 9.01
C GLU A 315 1.19 -20.84 8.83
N THR A 316 0.49 -20.55 9.92
CA THR A 316 -0.94 -20.19 9.90
C THR A 316 -1.23 -18.76 10.34
N MET A 317 -0.39 -18.19 11.22
CA MET A 317 -0.65 -16.91 11.86
C MET A 317 0.50 -15.92 11.65
N TRP A 318 0.22 -14.68 12.01
CA TRP A 318 1.23 -13.65 12.15
C TRP A 318 0.97 -12.87 13.44
N ARG A 319 1.99 -12.18 13.95
CA ARG A 319 1.87 -11.30 15.13
C ARG A 319 3.01 -10.31 15.21
N TRP A 320 2.81 -9.24 15.97
CA TRP A 320 3.89 -8.34 16.36
C TRP A 320 4.80 -8.98 17.41
N VAL A 321 6.11 -8.89 17.20
CA VAL A 321 7.14 -9.41 18.11
C VAL A 321 8.32 -8.44 18.22
N GLU A 322 9.11 -8.64 19.27
CA GLU A 322 10.48 -8.13 19.34
C GLU A 322 11.45 -9.09 18.64
N LEU A 323 12.67 -8.63 18.37
CA LEU A 323 13.72 -9.52 17.91
C LEU A 323 14.07 -10.53 19.02
N PRO A 324 14.31 -11.81 18.68
CA PRO A 324 14.77 -12.78 19.65
C PRO A 324 16.05 -12.31 20.34
N SER A 325 16.11 -12.43 21.67
CA SER A 325 17.27 -11.98 22.46
C SER A 325 18.57 -12.72 22.10
N ASN A 326 18.45 -13.95 21.59
CA ASN A 326 19.55 -14.76 21.10
C ASN A 326 19.98 -14.41 19.66
N LEU A 327 19.22 -13.59 18.93
CA LEU A 327 19.58 -13.17 17.58
C LEU A 327 20.70 -12.13 17.66
N GLN A 328 21.90 -12.52 17.27
CA GLN A 328 23.09 -11.64 17.28
C GLN A 328 23.42 -11.09 15.89
N GLU A 329 23.19 -11.88 14.85
CA GLU A 329 23.53 -11.55 13.47
C GLU A 329 22.44 -12.05 12.53
N VAL A 330 22.18 -11.29 11.46
CA VAL A 330 21.42 -11.79 10.29
C VAL A 330 22.39 -11.96 9.11
N TYR A 331 22.39 -13.14 8.51
CA TYR A 331 23.21 -13.51 7.37
C TYR A 331 22.36 -13.68 6.11
N PHE A 332 22.65 -12.86 5.09
CA PHE A 332 22.04 -13.01 3.78
C PHE A 332 23.02 -13.71 2.83
N GLY A 333 22.54 -14.70 2.09
CA GLY A 333 23.37 -15.41 1.11
C GLY A 333 22.56 -16.40 0.28
N PRO A 334 23.20 -17.16 -0.62
CA PRO A 334 22.52 -18.08 -1.54
C PRO A 334 21.95 -19.34 -0.85
N LYS A 335 22.08 -19.44 0.48
CA LYS A 335 21.54 -20.55 1.28
C LYS A 335 20.38 -20.03 2.11
N ILE A 336 19.29 -20.80 2.10
CA ILE A 336 18.13 -20.60 2.96
C ILE A 336 18.01 -21.75 3.96
N GLN A 337 17.26 -21.53 5.03
CA GLN A 337 16.85 -22.57 5.96
C GLN A 337 15.47 -23.10 5.54
N LYS A 338 15.42 -24.32 5.00
CA LYS A 338 14.21 -24.91 4.38
C LYS A 338 13.16 -25.39 5.38
N ASP A 339 13.60 -25.70 6.60
CA ASP A 339 12.78 -26.25 7.68
C ASP A 339 12.32 -25.18 8.68
N ALA A 340 12.58 -23.90 8.37
CA ALA A 340 12.20 -22.79 9.21
C ALA A 340 10.67 -22.72 9.40
N LYS A 341 10.25 -22.66 10.66
CA LYS A 341 8.84 -22.58 11.07
C LYS A 341 8.37 -21.17 11.36
N LYS A 342 9.31 -20.23 11.50
CA LYS A 342 9.06 -18.84 11.87
C LYS A 342 9.94 -17.92 11.05
N PHE A 343 9.33 -16.85 10.57
CA PHE A 343 10.03 -15.78 9.87
C PHE A 343 9.70 -14.44 10.49
N ILE A 344 10.72 -13.63 10.67
CA ILE A 344 10.61 -12.26 11.17
C ILE A 344 10.83 -11.33 9.99
N CYS A 345 9.80 -10.57 9.62
CA CYS A 345 9.83 -9.64 8.49
C CYS A 345 10.62 -8.39 8.86
N LEU A 346 11.74 -8.16 8.17
CA LEU A 346 12.69 -7.08 8.44
C LEU A 346 12.40 -5.81 7.62
N ALA A 347 11.93 -5.99 6.39
CA ALA A 347 11.53 -4.90 5.48
C ALA A 347 10.47 -5.39 4.49
N TYR A 348 9.54 -4.50 4.16
CA TYR A 348 8.64 -4.67 3.03
C TYR A 348 9.39 -4.31 1.74
N LEU A 349 9.39 -5.19 0.74
CA LEU A 349 10.11 -4.98 -0.52
C LEU A 349 9.20 -4.44 -1.62
N ARG A 350 8.07 -5.11 -1.89
CA ARG A 350 7.07 -4.69 -2.88
C ARG A 350 5.80 -5.55 -2.82
N SER A 351 4.72 -5.06 -3.43
CA SER A 351 3.57 -5.84 -3.89
C SER A 351 3.57 -5.95 -5.42
N GLY A 352 2.83 -6.91 -5.96
CA GLY A 352 2.58 -7.02 -7.40
C GLY A 352 1.37 -7.90 -7.68
N ALA A 353 1.12 -8.16 -8.97
CA ALA A 353 0.00 -9.01 -9.41
C ALA A 353 0.00 -10.38 -8.73
N GLU A 354 1.18 -10.95 -8.49
CA GLU A 354 1.35 -12.29 -7.92
C GLU A 354 1.36 -12.32 -6.38
N GLY A 355 1.50 -11.17 -5.71
CA GLY A 355 1.35 -11.07 -4.25
C GLY A 355 2.35 -10.13 -3.58
N LEU A 356 2.78 -10.47 -2.35
CA LEU A 356 3.56 -9.60 -1.46
C LEU A 356 4.97 -10.13 -1.25
N VAL A 357 5.97 -9.25 -1.18
CA VAL A 357 7.36 -9.63 -1.02
C VAL A 357 7.97 -8.98 0.23
N TRP A 358 8.48 -9.81 1.13
CA TRP A 358 9.13 -9.41 2.36
C TRP A 358 10.59 -9.84 2.37
N LEU A 359 11.47 -8.97 2.88
CA LEU A 359 12.78 -9.36 3.38
C LEU A 359 12.61 -9.86 4.81
N ALA A 360 13.10 -11.05 5.11
CA ALA A 360 12.89 -11.69 6.40
C ALA A 360 14.16 -12.37 6.92
N THR A 361 14.10 -12.80 8.18
CA THR A 361 15.08 -13.69 8.79
C THR A 361 14.38 -14.82 9.53
N THR A 362 15.02 -15.97 9.65
CA THR A 362 14.64 -16.99 10.63
C THR A 362 15.04 -16.55 12.04
N GLU A 363 14.53 -17.25 13.06
CA GLU A 363 14.88 -17.04 14.47
C GLU A 363 16.38 -17.25 14.77
N TYR A 364 17.08 -17.94 13.88
CA TYR A 364 18.53 -18.22 13.98
C TYR A 364 19.38 -17.29 13.12
N GLY A 365 18.79 -16.27 12.49
CA GLY A 365 19.55 -15.28 11.73
C GLY A 365 19.84 -15.65 10.28
N THR A 366 19.15 -16.64 9.70
CA THR A 366 19.26 -16.89 8.25
C THR A 366 18.32 -15.95 7.51
N GLY A 367 18.88 -15.01 6.76
CA GLY A 367 18.14 -14.04 5.96
C GLY A 367 17.60 -14.63 4.66
N CYS A 368 16.35 -14.31 4.33
CA CYS A 368 15.65 -14.79 3.13
C CYS A 368 14.67 -13.74 2.59
N VAL A 369 14.11 -14.03 1.43
CA VAL A 369 12.96 -13.31 0.84
C VAL A 369 11.76 -14.25 0.84
N ILE A 370 10.61 -13.70 1.22
CA ILE A 370 9.31 -14.40 1.25
C ILE A 370 8.42 -13.72 0.21
N LYS A 371 8.06 -14.44 -0.86
CA LYS A 371 7.04 -14.03 -1.84
C LYS A 371 5.74 -14.76 -1.50
N LEU A 372 4.83 -14.08 -0.82
CA LEU A 372 3.49 -14.57 -0.47
C LEU A 372 2.60 -14.49 -1.72
N ALA A 373 1.90 -15.57 -2.04
CA ALA A 373 0.91 -15.59 -3.09
C ALA A 373 -0.26 -14.65 -2.79
N SER A 374 -0.92 -14.23 -3.87
CA SER A 374 -2.18 -13.48 -3.80
C SER A 374 -3.33 -14.29 -3.21
N ALA A 375 -3.38 -15.59 -3.48
CA ALA A 375 -4.44 -16.46 -2.99
C ALA A 375 -4.23 -16.77 -1.50
N ILE A 376 -5.30 -16.65 -0.71
CA ILE A 376 -5.35 -17.04 0.70
C ILE A 376 -6.04 -18.39 0.78
N LYS A 377 -5.60 -19.29 1.68
CA LYS A 377 -6.33 -20.54 1.89
C LYS A 377 -7.74 -20.18 2.41
N PRO A 378 -8.83 -20.68 1.82
CA PRO A 378 -10.15 -20.55 2.41
C PRO A 378 -10.10 -21.06 3.85
N LEU A 379 -10.48 -20.22 4.81
CA LEU A 379 -10.57 -20.65 6.20
C LEU A 379 -11.75 -21.62 6.32
N GLU A 380 -11.47 -22.93 6.27
CA GLU A 380 -12.43 -23.98 6.68
C GLU A 380 -13.02 -23.69 8.08
N CYS A 381 -12.33 -22.88 8.89
CA CYS A 381 -12.70 -22.47 10.24
C CYS A 381 -13.90 -21.51 10.34
N LEU A 382 -14.31 -20.84 9.26
CA LEU A 382 -15.39 -19.83 9.30
C LEU A 382 -16.80 -20.42 9.16
N LEU A 383 -16.92 -21.74 9.01
CA LEU A 383 -18.17 -22.41 8.63
C LEU A 383 -18.79 -23.28 9.70
N THR A 384 -18.36 -23.19 10.97
CA THR A 384 -18.86 -24.11 11.99
C THR A 384 -20.32 -23.89 12.37
N ASP A 385 -20.95 -22.76 12.03
CA ASP A 385 -22.27 -22.40 12.58
C ASP A 385 -23.33 -21.89 11.57
N ASN A 386 -23.03 -21.79 10.27
CA ASN A 386 -24.02 -21.35 9.26
C ASN A 386 -24.18 -22.37 8.11
N PRO A 387 -25.42 -22.67 7.68
CA PRO A 387 -25.65 -23.52 6.51
C PRO A 387 -25.07 -22.85 5.26
N VAL A 388 -24.13 -23.53 4.61
CA VAL A 388 -23.53 -23.10 3.35
C VAL A 388 -24.58 -23.23 2.25
N ASP A 389 -24.96 -22.11 1.62
CA ASP A 389 -25.80 -22.13 0.41
C ASP A 389 -24.98 -22.51 -0.83
N GLU A 390 -25.64 -22.78 -1.95
CA GLU A 390 -24.96 -23.25 -3.17
C GLU A 390 -24.05 -22.17 -3.80
N GLU A 391 -24.38 -20.88 -3.64
CA GLU A 391 -23.55 -19.77 -4.13
C GLU A 391 -22.22 -19.70 -3.35
N MET A 392 -22.29 -19.85 -2.02
CA MET A 392 -21.09 -19.85 -1.17
C MET A 392 -20.21 -21.09 -1.41
N LYS A 393 -20.78 -22.24 -1.82
CA LYS A 393 -20.00 -23.40 -2.25
C LYS A 393 -19.23 -23.14 -3.54
N GLU A 394 -19.89 -22.56 -4.55
CA GLU A 394 -19.25 -22.24 -5.84
C GLU A 394 -18.10 -21.23 -5.64
N GLU A 395 -18.29 -20.22 -4.80
CA GLU A 395 -17.23 -19.25 -4.45
C GLU A 395 -16.05 -19.94 -3.76
N MET A 396 -16.31 -20.80 -2.76
CA MET A 396 -15.26 -21.56 -2.08
C MET A 396 -14.50 -22.50 -3.01
N GLU A 397 -15.18 -23.17 -3.94
CA GLU A 397 -14.54 -24.03 -4.94
C GLU A 397 -13.65 -23.21 -5.88
N GLY A 398 -14.09 -22.02 -6.28
CA GLY A 398 -13.30 -21.06 -7.04
C GLY A 398 -12.03 -20.61 -6.30
N GLU A 399 -12.17 -20.19 -5.03
CA GLU A 399 -11.03 -19.75 -4.21
C GLU A 399 -10.02 -20.89 -3.97
N GLU A 400 -10.49 -22.10 -3.72
CA GLU A 400 -9.65 -23.29 -3.54
C GLU A 400 -8.89 -23.63 -4.84
N GLN A 401 -9.53 -23.47 -5.99
CA GLN A 401 -8.89 -23.66 -7.30
C GLN A 401 -7.80 -22.59 -7.54
N ASP A 402 -8.11 -21.31 -7.31
CA ASP A 402 -7.15 -20.21 -7.41
C ASP A 402 -5.94 -20.41 -6.48
N TRP A 403 -6.21 -20.92 -5.27
CA TRP A 403 -5.18 -21.27 -4.29
C TRP A 403 -4.26 -22.38 -4.79
N LYS A 404 -4.81 -23.46 -5.34
CA LYS A 404 -4.02 -24.56 -5.93
C LYS A 404 -3.15 -24.09 -7.08
N GLU A 405 -3.71 -23.27 -7.97
CA GLU A 405 -2.97 -22.71 -9.10
C GLU A 405 -1.82 -21.81 -8.64
N ALA A 406 -2.06 -20.97 -7.64
CA ALA A 406 -1.01 -20.14 -7.06
C ALA A 406 0.10 -20.99 -6.45
N LEU A 407 -0.25 -22.04 -5.70
CA LEU A 407 0.70 -22.96 -5.10
C LEU A 407 1.56 -23.69 -6.15
N ASP A 408 0.95 -24.18 -7.23
CA ASP A 408 1.66 -24.88 -8.30
C ASP A 408 2.57 -23.95 -9.10
N LYS A 409 2.15 -22.69 -9.34
CA LYS A 409 3.02 -21.66 -9.92
C LYS A 409 4.27 -21.41 -9.05
N LEU A 410 4.11 -21.26 -7.73
CA LEU A 410 5.24 -21.09 -6.82
C LEU A 410 6.16 -22.34 -6.81
N ARG A 411 5.60 -23.55 -6.89
CA ARG A 411 6.39 -24.80 -6.96
C ARG A 411 7.20 -24.89 -8.24
N ALA A 412 6.59 -24.52 -9.37
CA ALA A 412 7.30 -24.43 -10.64
C ALA A 412 8.44 -23.41 -10.56
N GLU A 413 8.19 -22.24 -9.98
CA GLU A 413 9.22 -21.20 -9.77
C GLU A 413 10.36 -21.73 -8.87
N ALA A 414 10.06 -22.38 -7.74
CA ALA A 414 11.06 -23.00 -6.88
C ALA A 414 11.90 -24.07 -7.60
N GLY A 415 11.25 -24.88 -8.45
CA GLY A 415 11.92 -25.86 -9.31
C GLY A 415 12.87 -25.20 -10.32
N ALA A 416 12.48 -24.06 -10.88
CA ALA A 416 13.30 -23.27 -11.80
C ALA A 416 14.56 -22.74 -11.11
N TRP A 417 14.47 -22.24 -9.88
CA TRP A 417 15.62 -21.83 -9.07
C TRP A 417 16.68 -22.93 -8.97
N LYS A 418 16.24 -24.15 -8.65
CA LYS A 418 17.13 -25.31 -8.54
C LYS A 418 17.73 -25.69 -9.89
N THR A 419 16.89 -25.74 -10.92
CA THR A 419 17.27 -26.18 -12.26
C THR A 419 18.25 -25.21 -12.92
N LEU A 420 17.97 -23.90 -12.87
CA LEU A 420 18.75 -22.86 -13.52
C LEU A 420 20.00 -22.49 -12.73
N TRP A 421 19.89 -22.34 -11.42
CA TRP A 421 20.96 -21.74 -10.62
C TRP A 421 21.64 -22.74 -9.66
N GLY A 422 21.07 -23.93 -9.47
CA GLY A 422 21.53 -24.85 -8.43
C GLY A 422 21.25 -24.36 -7.01
N ILE A 423 20.51 -23.24 -6.89
CA ILE A 423 20.14 -22.59 -5.64
C ILE A 423 18.84 -23.19 -5.17
N ASP A 424 18.77 -23.48 -3.88
CA ASP A 424 17.57 -24.00 -3.27
C ASP A 424 16.59 -22.85 -2.95
N ALA A 425 15.39 -22.94 -3.50
CA ALA A 425 14.20 -22.24 -3.04
C ALA A 425 13.17 -23.27 -2.58
N THR A 426 12.24 -22.88 -1.71
CA THR A 426 11.20 -23.79 -1.22
C THR A 426 9.85 -23.11 -1.18
N VAL A 427 8.80 -23.91 -1.35
CA VAL A 427 7.43 -23.46 -1.15
C VAL A 427 6.92 -23.99 0.17
N GLN A 428 6.32 -23.12 0.97
CA GLN A 428 5.71 -23.47 2.25
C GLN A 428 4.56 -22.51 2.57
N MET A 429 3.72 -22.88 3.53
CA MET A 429 2.72 -21.98 4.07
C MET A 429 3.41 -21.00 5.02
N VAL A 430 3.13 -19.70 4.84
CA VAL A 430 3.60 -18.62 5.72
C VAL A 430 2.45 -17.65 5.89
N GLY A 431 2.07 -17.41 7.14
CA GLY A 431 0.90 -16.62 7.48
C GLY A 431 -0.31 -17.08 6.68
N GLY A 432 -0.67 -18.36 6.69
CA GLY A 432 -1.87 -18.86 6.03
C GLY A 432 -1.91 -18.73 4.50
N GLN A 433 -0.83 -18.28 3.86
CA GLN A 433 -0.71 -18.15 2.42
C GLN A 433 0.42 -19.03 1.86
N PRO A 434 0.27 -19.58 0.65
CA PRO A 434 1.38 -20.18 -0.07
C PRO A 434 2.50 -19.14 -0.26
N ALA A 435 3.74 -19.52 0.02
CA ALA A 435 4.87 -18.62 -0.07
C ALA A 435 6.08 -19.30 -0.70
N LEU A 436 6.75 -18.58 -1.60
CA LEU A 436 8.08 -18.94 -2.09
C LEU A 436 9.14 -18.30 -1.20
N ILE A 437 9.94 -19.16 -0.56
CA ILE A 437 11.11 -18.77 0.24
C ILE A 437 12.35 -18.93 -0.61
N MET A 438 13.05 -17.82 -0.83
CA MET A 438 14.23 -17.75 -1.69
C MET A 438 15.33 -16.93 -1.03
N PRO A 439 16.60 -17.08 -1.43
CA PRO A 439 17.67 -16.28 -0.85
C PRO A 439 17.50 -14.80 -1.20
N TYR A 440 17.87 -13.92 -0.26
CA TYR A 440 18.06 -12.52 -0.60
C TYR A 440 19.34 -12.37 -1.41
N LEU A 441 19.20 -11.81 -2.61
CA LEU A 441 20.30 -11.52 -3.51
C LEU A 441 20.46 -10.02 -3.64
N TRP A 442 21.69 -9.58 -3.90
CA TRP A 442 21.94 -8.17 -4.06
C TRP A 442 21.35 -7.70 -5.38
N MET A 443 20.39 -6.78 -5.30
CA MET A 443 19.75 -6.18 -6.47
C MET A 443 20.54 -4.96 -6.94
N CYS A 444 20.76 -4.87 -8.25
CA CYS A 444 21.46 -3.76 -8.88
C CYS A 444 20.51 -3.00 -9.80
N GLY A 445 20.40 -1.68 -9.64
CA GLY A 445 19.68 -0.83 -10.59
C GLY A 445 20.41 -0.74 -11.93
N LYS A 446 19.68 -0.33 -12.97
CA LYS A 446 20.17 -0.18 -14.35
C LYS A 446 21.48 0.60 -14.43
N ASP A 447 21.54 1.81 -13.86
CA ASP A 447 22.72 2.68 -13.96
C ASP A 447 23.99 2.03 -13.41
N LYS A 448 23.85 1.26 -12.32
CA LYS A 448 24.98 0.55 -11.71
C LYS A 448 25.39 -0.69 -12.51
N LEU A 449 24.43 -1.37 -13.12
CA LEU A 449 24.72 -2.49 -14.02
C LEU A 449 25.50 -1.97 -15.23
N ASP A 450 25.03 -0.87 -15.84
CA ASP A 450 25.66 -0.25 -17.00
C ASP A 450 27.08 0.25 -16.70
N ALA A 451 27.28 0.90 -15.56
CA ALA A 451 28.57 1.47 -15.17
C ALA A 451 29.62 0.42 -14.71
N ASN A 452 29.23 -0.83 -14.41
CA ASN A 452 30.12 -1.81 -13.81
C ASN A 452 30.34 -3.06 -14.67
N LYS A 453 31.47 -3.07 -15.38
CA LYS A 453 31.90 -4.19 -16.24
C LYS A 453 31.89 -5.56 -15.54
N LYS A 454 32.20 -5.64 -14.23
CA LYS A 454 32.17 -6.92 -13.50
C LYS A 454 30.73 -7.44 -13.33
N LEU A 455 29.77 -6.54 -13.08
CA LEU A 455 28.35 -6.90 -12.98
C LEU A 455 27.80 -7.31 -14.34
N ARG A 456 28.10 -6.55 -15.40
CA ARG A 456 27.70 -6.89 -16.77
C ARG A 456 28.19 -8.27 -17.17
N ASN A 457 29.48 -8.57 -16.98
CA ASN A 457 30.04 -9.87 -17.30
C ASN A 457 29.42 -11.02 -16.48
N ALA A 458 28.99 -10.77 -15.24
CA ALA A 458 28.31 -11.77 -14.44
C ALA A 458 26.87 -12.00 -14.92
N ALA A 459 26.14 -10.93 -15.27
CA ALA A 459 24.80 -11.00 -15.83
C ALA A 459 24.77 -11.69 -17.20
N GLU A 460 25.73 -11.39 -18.08
CA GLU A 460 25.91 -12.06 -19.37
C GLU A 460 26.14 -13.56 -19.20
N LYS A 461 26.99 -13.96 -18.24
CA LYS A 461 27.20 -15.38 -17.93
C LYS A 461 25.93 -16.07 -17.42
N ALA A 462 25.12 -15.38 -16.62
CA ALA A 462 23.84 -15.90 -16.14
C ALA A 462 22.85 -16.09 -17.29
N LEU A 463 22.82 -15.15 -18.24
CA LEU A 463 22.02 -15.22 -19.46
C LEU A 463 22.41 -16.43 -20.31
N LEU A 464 23.69 -16.54 -20.66
CA LEU A 464 24.19 -17.66 -21.45
C LEU A 464 23.93 -19.00 -20.75
N LEU A 465 24.08 -19.05 -19.42
CA LEU A 465 23.74 -20.24 -18.64
C LEU A 465 22.24 -20.58 -18.75
N MET A 466 21.34 -19.60 -18.64
CA MET A 466 19.90 -19.82 -18.74
C MET A 466 19.51 -20.36 -20.12
N VAL A 467 20.02 -19.78 -21.20
CA VAL A 467 19.74 -20.23 -22.57
C VAL A 467 20.36 -21.60 -22.86
N SER A 468 21.56 -21.89 -22.38
CA SER A 468 22.17 -23.23 -22.52
C SER A 468 21.38 -24.33 -21.80
N LYS A 469 20.59 -23.95 -20.79
CA LYS A 469 19.65 -24.84 -20.11
C LYS A 469 18.31 -24.98 -20.84
N GLY A 470 18.11 -24.25 -21.93
CA GLY A 470 16.90 -24.29 -22.75
C GLY A 470 15.77 -23.43 -22.21
N TYR A 471 16.08 -22.30 -21.57
CA TYR A 471 15.10 -21.38 -21.00
C TYR A 471 15.31 -19.94 -21.45
N LYS A 472 14.20 -19.21 -21.58
CA LYS A 472 14.14 -17.74 -21.78
C LYS A 472 13.28 -17.11 -20.68
N HIS A 473 13.57 -15.85 -20.35
CA HIS A 473 12.84 -15.05 -19.36
C HIS A 473 12.05 -13.94 -20.08
N ASN A 474 10.72 -14.03 -20.05
CA ASN A 474 9.83 -13.27 -20.95
C ASN A 474 9.58 -11.81 -20.55
N ASP A 475 9.98 -11.42 -19.35
CA ASP A 475 9.85 -10.10 -18.76
C ASP A 475 11.18 -9.61 -18.15
N LEU A 476 12.31 -10.16 -18.64
CA LEU A 476 13.64 -9.81 -18.15
C LEU A 476 13.89 -8.30 -18.22
N SER A 477 14.35 -7.74 -17.11
CA SER A 477 14.79 -6.35 -16.98
C SER A 477 15.99 -6.25 -16.05
N PRO A 478 16.74 -5.13 -16.04
CA PRO A 478 17.82 -4.93 -15.07
C PRO A 478 17.42 -5.12 -13.60
N HIS A 479 16.14 -4.87 -13.27
CA HIS A 479 15.60 -5.06 -11.91
C HIS A 479 15.44 -6.53 -11.51
N HIS A 480 15.56 -7.47 -12.46
CA HIS A 480 15.48 -8.91 -12.22
C HIS A 480 16.87 -9.55 -12.04
N VAL A 481 17.96 -8.78 -12.05
CA VAL A 481 19.32 -9.31 -11.89
C VAL A 481 19.75 -9.26 -10.42
N GLY A 482 19.85 -10.44 -9.81
CA GLY A 482 20.36 -10.64 -8.46
C GLY A 482 21.82 -11.10 -8.47
N PHE A 483 22.64 -10.56 -7.58
CA PHE A 483 24.07 -10.86 -7.50
C PHE A 483 24.43 -11.54 -6.17
N TYR A 484 25.37 -12.49 -6.24
CA TYR A 484 25.99 -13.08 -5.06
C TYR A 484 27.47 -13.39 -5.26
N GLN A 485 28.20 -13.54 -4.15
CA GLN A 485 29.57 -14.04 -4.16
C GLN A 485 29.63 -15.43 -3.59
N GLN A 486 30.47 -16.25 -4.20
CA GLN A 486 30.75 -17.60 -3.73
C GLN A 486 32.25 -17.74 -3.49
N ALA A 487 32.60 -18.15 -2.28
CA ALA A 487 33.97 -18.53 -1.96
C ALA A 487 34.21 -19.96 -2.43
N TYR A 488 35.23 -20.17 -3.26
CA TYR A 488 35.71 -21.51 -3.61
C TYR A 488 36.84 -21.96 -2.68
N LYS A 489 37.11 -23.27 -2.67
CA LYS A 489 38.17 -23.91 -1.84
C LYS A 489 39.54 -23.22 -1.96
N SER A 490 39.80 -22.50 -3.05
CA SER A 490 41.02 -21.75 -3.34
C SER A 490 41.09 -20.34 -2.70
N LYS A 491 40.19 -19.97 -1.77
CA LYS A 491 40.05 -18.62 -1.19
C LYS A 491 39.75 -17.49 -2.18
N LYS A 492 39.57 -17.80 -3.48
CA LYS A 492 39.13 -16.82 -4.49
C LYS A 492 37.61 -16.72 -4.46
N THR A 493 37.10 -15.53 -4.18
CA THR A 493 35.68 -15.19 -4.31
C THR A 493 35.36 -14.84 -5.75
N SER A 494 34.33 -15.47 -6.32
CA SER A 494 33.77 -15.11 -7.62
C SER A 494 32.44 -14.40 -7.44
N LEU A 495 32.19 -13.42 -8.31
CA LEU A 495 30.88 -12.79 -8.45
C LEU A 495 30.03 -13.62 -9.43
N HIS A 496 28.82 -13.92 -9.01
CA HIS A 496 27.78 -14.58 -9.80
C HIS A 496 26.57 -13.67 -9.92
N ALA A 497 25.84 -13.81 -11.01
CA ALA A 497 24.51 -13.26 -11.17
C ALA A 497 23.51 -14.38 -11.40
N VAL A 498 22.25 -14.12 -11.08
CA VAL A 498 21.09 -14.94 -11.44
C VAL A 498 19.95 -14.01 -11.81
N PHE A 499 18.97 -14.55 -12.50
CA PHE A 499 17.70 -13.87 -12.69
C PHE A 499 16.68 -14.36 -11.66
N ILE A 500 15.94 -13.40 -11.10
CA ILE A 500 14.86 -13.61 -10.14
C ILE A 500 13.51 -13.36 -10.83
N ASP A 501 12.41 -13.68 -10.14
CA ASP A 501 11.06 -13.58 -10.69
C ASP A 501 10.83 -14.54 -11.85
N LEU A 502 11.03 -15.84 -11.56
CA LEU A 502 11.07 -16.88 -12.58
C LEU A 502 9.67 -17.42 -12.94
N SER A 503 8.61 -16.66 -12.65
CA SER A 503 7.23 -17.04 -12.95
C SER A 503 6.92 -16.98 -14.45
N SER A 504 7.62 -16.13 -15.19
CA SER A 504 7.44 -15.91 -16.63
C SER A 504 8.63 -16.43 -17.44
N ILE A 505 8.93 -17.73 -17.31
CA ILE A 505 9.97 -18.40 -18.09
C ILE A 505 9.38 -19.38 -19.10
N GLU A 506 10.00 -19.48 -20.28
CA GLU A 506 9.59 -20.38 -21.35
C GLU A 506 10.72 -21.31 -21.77
N LYS A 507 10.37 -22.49 -22.32
CA LYS A 507 11.36 -23.40 -22.90
C LYS A 507 11.70 -22.96 -24.31
N VAL A 508 12.99 -22.95 -24.62
CA VAL A 508 13.54 -22.60 -25.94
C VAL A 508 14.59 -23.64 -26.37
N PRO A 509 14.94 -23.72 -27.67
CA PRO A 509 16.10 -24.47 -28.09
C PRO A 509 17.35 -24.03 -27.33
N LYS A 510 18.20 -25.00 -26.97
CA LYS A 510 19.45 -24.69 -26.28
C LYS A 510 20.35 -23.87 -27.20
N ASP A 511 21.02 -22.89 -26.59
CA ASP A 511 22.00 -22.03 -27.27
C ASP A 511 21.41 -21.21 -28.44
N ASP A 512 20.10 -20.95 -28.42
CA ASP A 512 19.40 -20.16 -29.44
C ASP A 512 19.92 -18.72 -29.50
N GLN A 513 20.49 -18.34 -30.65
CA GLN A 513 21.15 -17.05 -30.83
C GLN A 513 20.17 -15.88 -30.85
N GLU A 514 18.94 -16.10 -31.35
CA GLU A 514 17.90 -15.08 -31.37
C GLU A 514 17.44 -14.75 -29.94
N THR A 515 17.19 -15.78 -29.12
CA THR A 515 16.91 -15.64 -27.69
C THR A 515 18.04 -14.93 -26.96
N ILE A 516 19.31 -15.29 -27.21
CA ILE A 516 20.45 -14.62 -26.57
C ILE A 516 20.45 -13.13 -26.90
N LYS A 517 20.29 -12.78 -28.18
CA LYS A 517 20.25 -11.39 -28.64
C LYS A 517 19.11 -10.62 -27.98
N GLU A 518 17.89 -11.18 -27.99
CA GLU A 518 16.72 -10.57 -27.37
C GLU A 518 16.94 -10.30 -25.87
N MET A 519 17.43 -11.28 -25.12
CA MET A 519 17.67 -11.13 -23.68
C MET A 519 18.81 -10.13 -23.39
N MET A 520 19.85 -10.07 -24.23
CA MET A 520 20.94 -9.11 -24.10
C MET A 520 20.46 -7.67 -24.33
N GLU A 521 19.60 -7.46 -25.33
CA GLU A 521 18.98 -6.16 -25.62
C GLU A 521 18.12 -5.67 -24.45
N ARG A 522 17.30 -6.56 -23.85
CA ARG A 522 16.47 -6.24 -22.67
C ARG A 522 17.29 -5.83 -21.44
N LEU A 523 18.49 -6.37 -21.29
CA LEU A 523 19.42 -6.00 -20.21
C LEU A 523 20.36 -4.84 -20.58
N HIS A 524 20.28 -4.30 -21.81
CA HIS A 524 21.21 -3.30 -22.33
C HIS A 524 22.68 -3.75 -22.28
N LEU A 525 22.90 -5.05 -22.49
CA LEU A 525 24.22 -5.66 -22.50
C LEU A 525 24.88 -5.65 -23.88
N SER A 526 24.11 -5.38 -24.94
CA SER A 526 24.55 -5.29 -26.33
C SER A 526 25.55 -4.16 -26.61
#